data_AF-A0AAP0S916-F1
#
_entry.id   AF-A0AAP0S916-F1
#
_cell.length_a   1.000
_cell.length_b   1.000
_cell.length_c   1.000
_cell.angle_alpha   90.00
_cell.angle_beta   90.00
_cell.angle_gamma   90.00
#
_symmetry.space_group_name_H-M   'P 1'
#
loop_
_entity.id
_entity.type
_entity.pdbx_description
1 polymer ?
#
loop_
_entity_poly.entity_id
_entity_poly.type
_entity_poly.pdbx_seq_one_letter_code
_entity_poly.pdbx_strand_id
1 'polypeptide(L)'
;MGFQRWSANQQHNRRPMSKARTDGNSDDRSTNEADSSENYKSWVMEHPSALASFDPMMSAANGKMIVVFLDYDGTLSPIVDNPDRAFMSDEMRSAVHEVAKSFPTAIISGRGRDKVKEFVQLSNVYYAGSHGMDIMAPPRPPKSCNGKHQTVPLDREGKEGLFQPAKKFLPAIQEILNLLEEKIRKIQGARVEDNRFCISVHFRQVQQEDYGILEEKVKSVLENYPEFRLTRGKKVMEIRPSIEWNKGDALEYLLETLGLNNSSDVLPLYIGDDRTDEDAFKVIQSRGQGYPIIVSSIPKETNASYSLRDPSEVLTFLLRLAKWRKNSN
;
A
#
# COMPACT_ATOMS: atom_id res chain seq x y z
N MET A 1 -18.00 -20.34 -77.10
CA MET A 1 -19.23 -19.68 -76.61
C MET A 1 -19.07 -19.46 -75.12
N GLY A 2 -18.87 -18.20 -74.70
CA GLY A 2 -18.89 -17.82 -73.30
C GLY A 2 -20.32 -17.50 -72.87
N PHE A 3 -20.60 -17.59 -71.57
CA PHE A 3 -21.74 -16.92 -70.96
C PHE A 3 -21.40 -16.52 -69.52
N GLN A 4 -22.15 -15.51 -69.09
CA GLN A 4 -21.84 -14.47 -68.14
C GLN A 4 -22.93 -14.47 -67.05
N ARG A 5 -22.60 -13.89 -65.89
CA ARG A 5 -23.46 -13.13 -64.93
C ARG A 5 -24.05 -13.79 -63.66
N TRP A 6 -23.76 -13.06 -62.55
CA TRP A 6 -24.63 -12.55 -61.46
C TRP A 6 -24.98 -13.52 -60.31
N SER A 7 -25.02 -13.14 -59.01
CA SER A 7 -25.32 -11.86 -58.34
C SER A 7 -24.59 -11.73 -56.98
N ALA A 8 -24.45 -10.49 -56.49
CA ALA A 8 -23.98 -10.13 -55.13
C ALA A 8 -25.07 -9.35 -54.38
N ASN A 9 -25.10 -9.45 -53.04
CA ASN A 9 -25.98 -8.64 -52.19
C ASN A 9 -25.33 -8.43 -50.81
N GLN A 10 -25.13 -7.17 -50.39
CA GLN A 10 -25.51 -6.65 -49.06
C GLN A 10 -25.19 -5.15 -48.92
N GLN A 11 -26.08 -4.47 -48.19
CA GLN A 11 -26.40 -3.04 -48.26
C GLN A 11 -25.62 -2.15 -47.27
N HIS A 12 -25.35 -0.92 -47.71
CA HIS A 12 -25.10 0.27 -46.92
C HIS A 12 -26.38 1.14 -46.90
N ASN A 13 -26.66 1.87 -45.80
CA ASN A 13 -27.38 3.14 -45.90
C ASN A 13 -27.00 4.15 -44.79
N ARG A 14 -27.13 5.45 -45.09
CA ARG A 14 -26.55 6.63 -44.41
C ARG A 14 -27.60 7.61 -43.82
N ARG A 15 -27.23 8.29 -42.71
CA ARG A 15 -27.46 9.73 -42.27
C ARG A 15 -28.88 10.19 -41.80
N PRO A 16 -29.09 11.38 -41.13
CA PRO A 16 -28.23 12.60 -40.89
C PRO A 16 -28.29 13.29 -39.47
N MET A 17 -27.68 14.49 -39.34
CA MET A 17 -27.44 15.35 -38.15
C MET A 17 -28.54 16.38 -37.73
N SER A 18 -28.48 16.81 -36.44
CA SER A 18 -28.43 18.21 -35.89
C SER A 18 -29.62 18.86 -35.13
N LYS A 19 -29.22 19.74 -34.17
CA LYS A 19 -29.90 20.82 -33.39
C LYS A 19 -30.47 20.42 -32.01
N ALA A 20 -30.40 21.20 -30.92
CA ALA A 20 -29.82 22.51 -30.58
C ALA A 20 -29.73 22.63 -29.03
N ARG A 21 -28.94 23.59 -28.54
CA ARG A 21 -28.80 23.99 -27.12
C ARG A 21 -30.04 24.74 -26.62
N THR A 22 -30.40 24.53 -25.35
CA THR A 22 -31.09 25.52 -24.50
C THR A 22 -30.57 25.40 -23.07
N ASP A 23 -30.26 26.55 -22.48
CA ASP A 23 -29.83 26.77 -21.11
C ASP A 23 -30.87 26.33 -20.07
N GLY A 24 -30.40 25.85 -18.92
CA GLY A 24 -31.23 25.49 -17.76
C GLY A 24 -30.37 25.14 -16.57
N ASN A 25 -29.97 26.16 -15.80
CA ASN A 25 -29.28 26.05 -14.53
C ASN A 25 -30.30 25.87 -13.41
N SER A 26 -30.45 24.66 -12.86
CA SER A 26 -30.95 24.40 -11.49
C SER A 26 -30.93 22.90 -11.19
N ASP A 27 -30.34 22.54 -10.05
CA ASP A 27 -30.48 21.30 -9.28
C ASP A 27 -29.82 20.01 -9.82
N ASP A 28 -28.49 19.88 -9.63
CA ASP A 28 -27.77 18.59 -9.76
C ASP A 28 -26.87 18.28 -8.54
N ARG A 29 -27.20 18.85 -7.37
CA ARG A 29 -26.47 18.58 -6.11
C ARG A 29 -27.12 17.51 -5.24
N SER A 30 -28.43 17.25 -5.38
CA SER A 30 -29.14 16.30 -4.51
C SER A 30 -29.06 14.83 -5.00
N THR A 31 -28.76 14.62 -6.28
CA THR A 31 -28.64 13.29 -6.92
C THR A 31 -27.31 12.60 -6.59
N ASN A 32 -26.22 13.36 -6.51
CA ASN A 32 -24.88 12.82 -6.22
C ASN A 32 -24.65 12.44 -4.74
N GLU A 33 -25.28 13.13 -3.79
CA GLU A 33 -25.13 12.80 -2.35
C GLU A 33 -25.92 11.56 -1.94
N ALA A 34 -27.10 11.33 -2.53
CA ALA A 34 -27.92 10.15 -2.25
C ALA A 34 -27.28 8.86 -2.83
N ASP A 35 -26.80 8.93 -4.07
CA ASP A 35 -26.15 7.81 -4.78
C ASP A 35 -24.79 7.45 -4.16
N SER A 36 -24.01 8.46 -3.73
CA SER A 36 -22.77 8.23 -2.98
C SER A 36 -23.01 7.67 -1.57
N SER A 37 -24.09 8.08 -0.89
CA SER A 37 -24.50 7.51 0.40
C SER A 37 -24.96 6.05 0.27
N GLU A 38 -25.73 5.71 -0.77
CA GLU A 38 -26.24 4.36 -0.97
C GLU A 38 -25.14 3.38 -1.40
N ASN A 39 -24.26 3.82 -2.30
CA ASN A 39 -23.05 3.08 -2.67
C ASN A 39 -22.13 2.84 -1.46
N TYR A 40 -21.92 3.86 -0.61
CA TYR A 40 -21.15 3.69 0.63
C TYR A 40 -21.80 2.71 1.61
N LYS A 41 -23.13 2.74 1.77
CA LYS A 41 -23.83 1.76 2.60
C LYS A 41 -23.67 0.34 2.07
N SER A 42 -23.78 0.13 0.75
CA SER A 42 -23.54 -1.18 0.13
C SER A 42 -22.12 -1.66 0.38
N TRP A 43 -21.14 -0.78 0.18
CA TRP A 43 -19.73 -1.09 0.40
C TRP A 43 -19.42 -1.46 1.85
N VAL A 44 -20.02 -0.75 2.83
CA VAL A 44 -19.87 -1.08 4.26
C VAL A 44 -20.54 -2.42 4.63
N MET A 45 -21.54 -2.88 3.89
CA MET A 45 -22.10 -4.22 4.09
C MET A 45 -21.13 -5.32 3.64
N GLU A 46 -20.39 -5.09 2.55
CA GLU A 46 -19.36 -6.01 2.04
C GLU A 46 -18.06 -5.96 2.87
N HIS A 47 -17.72 -4.76 3.36
CA HIS A 47 -16.51 -4.48 4.15
C HIS A 47 -16.88 -3.79 5.47
N PRO A 48 -17.46 -4.53 6.44
CA PRO A 48 -17.94 -3.95 7.69
C PRO A 48 -16.84 -3.29 8.50
N SER A 49 -17.22 -2.31 9.33
CA SER A 49 -16.28 -1.60 10.19
C SER A 49 -15.57 -2.59 11.13
N ALA A 50 -14.24 -2.60 11.11
CA ALA A 50 -13.43 -3.43 12.00
C ALA A 50 -13.61 -3.03 13.48
N LEU A 51 -13.96 -1.77 13.76
CA LEU A 51 -14.30 -1.32 15.12
C LEU A 51 -15.64 -1.88 15.59
N ALA A 52 -16.65 -1.88 14.73
CA ALA A 52 -17.96 -2.45 15.04
C ALA A 52 -17.88 -3.98 15.18
N SER A 53 -17.08 -4.63 14.33
CA SER A 53 -16.85 -6.07 14.34
C SER A 53 -15.73 -6.53 15.28
N PHE A 54 -15.17 -5.64 16.11
CA PHE A 54 -13.98 -5.95 16.90
C PHE A 54 -14.18 -7.14 17.84
N ASP A 55 -15.28 -7.17 18.60
CA ASP A 55 -15.52 -8.25 19.57
C ASP A 55 -15.68 -9.63 18.91
N PRO A 56 -16.51 -9.81 17.85
CA PRO A 56 -16.57 -11.09 17.15
C PRO A 56 -15.24 -11.45 16.47
N MET A 57 -14.51 -10.48 15.90
CA MET A 57 -13.17 -10.71 15.35
C MET A 57 -12.21 -11.26 16.42
N MET A 58 -12.13 -10.59 17.57
CA MET A 58 -11.21 -11.02 18.63
C MET A 58 -11.66 -12.32 19.32
N SER A 59 -12.96 -12.58 19.40
CA SER A 59 -13.48 -13.87 19.86
C SER A 59 -13.05 -15.01 18.94
N ALA A 60 -13.11 -14.81 17.61
CA ALA A 60 -12.66 -15.80 16.63
C ALA A 60 -11.12 -15.93 16.56
N ALA A 61 -10.39 -14.90 17.01
CA ALA A 61 -8.94 -14.90 17.15
C ALA A 61 -8.45 -15.54 18.46
N ASN A 62 -9.35 -15.92 19.39
CA ASN A 62 -8.95 -16.48 20.66
C ASN A 62 -8.17 -17.78 20.49
N GLY A 63 -7.05 -17.93 21.21
CA GLY A 63 -6.12 -19.05 21.07
C GLY A 63 -5.19 -18.99 19.84
N LYS A 64 -5.41 -18.06 18.91
CA LYS A 64 -4.54 -17.85 17.75
C LYS A 64 -3.40 -16.88 18.06
N MET A 65 -2.28 -17.05 17.38
CA MET A 65 -1.17 -16.10 17.36
C MET A 65 -1.42 -14.99 16.35
N ILE A 66 -1.76 -13.80 16.84
CA ILE A 66 -1.96 -12.63 15.97
C ILE A 66 -0.61 -12.02 15.61
N VAL A 67 -0.40 -11.74 14.32
CA VAL A 67 0.73 -10.96 13.80
C VAL A 67 0.18 -9.72 13.12
N VAL A 68 0.68 -8.55 13.52
CA VAL A 68 0.15 -7.25 13.08
C VAL A 68 1.05 -6.64 12.01
N PHE A 69 0.46 -6.27 10.88
CA PHE A 69 1.11 -5.59 9.77
C PHE A 69 0.41 -4.25 9.54
N LEU A 70 1.19 -3.19 9.43
CA LEU A 70 0.67 -1.83 9.34
C LEU A 70 1.35 -1.11 8.18
N ASP A 71 0.56 -0.57 7.27
CA ASP A 71 1.05 0.47 6.38
C ASP A 71 1.29 1.79 7.14
N TYR A 72 1.99 2.74 6.53
CA TYR A 72 2.34 4.01 7.15
C TYR A 72 1.47 5.20 6.70
N ASP A 73 1.61 5.63 5.44
CA ASP A 73 0.96 6.84 4.93
C ASP A 73 -0.52 6.59 4.67
N GLY A 74 -1.42 7.41 5.21
CA GLY A 74 -2.86 7.16 5.11
C GLY A 74 -3.40 6.14 6.10
N THR A 75 -2.52 5.43 6.81
CA THR A 75 -2.87 4.42 7.83
C THR A 75 -2.47 4.86 9.23
N LEU A 76 -1.16 4.99 9.50
CA LEU A 76 -0.62 5.43 10.80
C LEU A 76 -0.35 6.93 10.86
N SER A 77 -0.27 7.59 9.71
CA SER A 77 -0.16 9.04 9.55
C SER A 77 -1.22 9.53 8.56
N PRO A 78 -1.80 10.73 8.73
CA PRO A 78 -2.63 11.33 7.69
C PRO A 78 -1.85 11.54 6.38
N ILE A 79 -2.57 11.53 5.26
CA ILE A 79 -2.03 11.93 3.96
C ILE A 79 -1.84 13.45 3.98
N VAL A 80 -0.63 13.91 3.69
CA VAL A 80 -0.25 15.33 3.67
C VAL A 80 0.36 15.73 2.33
N ASP A 81 0.34 17.01 1.99
CA ASP A 81 0.90 17.52 0.73
C ASP A 81 2.43 17.42 0.67
N ASN A 82 3.10 17.67 1.80
CA ASN A 82 4.54 17.51 1.90
C ASN A 82 4.85 16.15 2.56
N PRO A 83 5.38 15.16 1.82
CA PRO A 83 5.67 13.83 2.36
C PRO A 83 6.68 13.84 3.51
N ASP A 84 7.51 14.89 3.66
CA ASP A 84 8.43 15.05 4.79
C ASP A 84 7.74 15.46 6.10
N ARG A 85 6.43 15.76 6.04
CA ARG A 85 5.61 16.18 7.19
C ARG A 85 4.54 15.17 7.56
N ALA A 86 4.59 13.96 6.99
CA ALA A 86 3.68 12.87 7.31
C ALA A 86 4.05 12.25 8.66
N PHE A 87 3.99 13.04 9.73
CA PHE A 87 4.40 12.60 11.06
C PHE A 87 3.30 11.79 11.74
N MET A 88 3.72 10.71 12.39
CA MET A 88 2.90 9.94 13.32
C MET A 88 2.70 10.72 14.62
N SER A 89 1.48 10.78 15.14
CA SER A 89 1.20 11.40 16.45
C SER A 89 1.78 10.57 17.59
N ASP A 90 2.01 11.19 18.75
CA ASP A 90 2.53 10.48 19.92
C ASP A 90 1.55 9.44 20.45
N GLU A 91 0.24 9.67 20.33
CA GLU A 91 -0.81 8.72 20.69
C GLU A 91 -0.76 7.48 19.78
N MET A 92 -0.61 7.68 18.45
CA MET A 92 -0.46 6.58 17.51
C MET A 92 0.82 5.79 17.77
N ARG A 93 1.94 6.49 18.00
CA ARG A 93 3.22 5.87 18.35
C ARG A 93 3.10 5.00 19.60
N SER A 94 2.43 5.52 20.63
CA SER A 94 2.16 4.80 21.87
C SER A 94 1.25 3.58 21.65
N ALA A 95 0.20 3.70 20.84
CA ALA A 95 -0.69 2.59 20.50
C ALA A 95 0.06 1.46 19.77
N VAL A 96 0.84 1.79 18.74
CA VAL A 96 1.68 0.82 18.01
C VAL A 96 2.69 0.17 18.96
N HIS A 97 3.32 0.94 19.85
CA HIS A 97 4.25 0.41 20.84
C HIS A 97 3.60 -0.61 21.77
N GLU A 98 2.40 -0.32 22.28
CA GLU A 98 1.65 -1.23 23.16
C GLU A 98 1.18 -2.50 22.44
N VAL A 99 0.75 -2.38 21.18
CA VAL A 99 0.46 -3.55 20.31
C VAL A 99 1.72 -4.39 20.13
N ALA A 100 2.85 -3.77 19.82
CA ALA A 100 4.12 -4.45 19.57
C ALA A 100 4.76 -5.10 20.83
N LYS A 101 4.31 -4.76 22.04
CA LYS A 101 4.64 -5.52 23.27
C LYS A 101 3.98 -6.89 23.32
N SER A 102 2.81 -6.99 22.70
CA SER A 102 1.89 -8.11 22.80
C SER A 102 1.92 -9.02 21.57
N PHE A 103 2.14 -8.43 20.40
CA PHE A 103 2.05 -9.09 19.11
C PHE A 103 3.30 -8.77 18.27
N PRO A 104 3.88 -9.74 17.55
CA PRO A 104 4.84 -9.43 16.50
C PRO A 104 4.22 -8.42 15.54
N THR A 105 4.89 -7.28 15.36
CA THR A 105 4.35 -6.14 14.63
C THR A 105 5.34 -5.66 13.59
N ALA A 106 4.89 -5.48 12.35
CA ALA A 106 5.69 -4.99 11.24
C ALA A 106 5.05 -3.76 10.59
N ILE A 107 5.88 -2.79 10.22
CA ILE A 107 5.48 -1.63 9.44
C ILE A 107 5.98 -1.80 8.00
N ILE A 108 5.06 -1.84 7.03
CA ILE A 108 5.36 -2.07 5.61
C ILE A 108 4.99 -0.82 4.82
N SER A 109 5.98 -0.09 4.33
CA SER A 109 5.80 1.21 3.68
C SER A 109 6.46 1.26 2.29
N GLY A 110 5.90 2.10 1.42
CA GLY A 110 6.55 2.49 0.16
C GLY A 110 7.80 3.36 0.38
N ARG A 111 7.88 4.05 1.52
CA ARG A 111 9.02 4.92 1.89
C ARG A 111 10.29 4.12 2.13
N GLY A 112 11.44 4.77 2.00
CA GLY A 112 12.72 4.23 2.45
C GLY A 112 12.65 3.82 3.92
N ARG A 113 13.23 2.66 4.25
CA ARG A 113 13.16 2.05 5.57
C ARG A 113 13.65 2.99 6.68
N ASP A 114 14.76 3.68 6.43
CA ASP A 114 15.35 4.58 7.43
C ASP A 114 14.46 5.80 7.71
N LYS A 115 13.76 6.32 6.68
CA LYS A 115 12.80 7.42 6.79
C LYS A 115 11.56 7.03 7.58
N VAL A 116 10.94 5.89 7.27
CA VAL A 116 9.78 5.43 8.05
C VAL A 116 10.19 5.10 9.49
N LYS A 117 11.41 4.59 9.72
CA LYS A 117 11.94 4.38 11.07
C LYS A 117 12.14 5.70 11.83
N GLU A 118 12.62 6.75 11.18
CA GLU A 118 12.74 8.10 11.77
C GLU A 118 11.39 8.68 12.17
N PHE A 119 10.34 8.42 11.38
CA PHE A 119 9.00 8.89 11.71
C PHE A 119 8.32 8.09 12.81
N VAL A 120 8.54 6.77 12.85
CA VAL A 120 7.90 5.85 13.82
C VAL A 120 8.66 5.77 15.15
N GLN A 121 10.00 5.85 15.15
CA GLN A 121 10.84 5.89 16.36
C GLN A 121 10.56 4.77 17.38
N LEU A 122 10.26 3.55 16.91
CA LEU A 122 10.07 2.37 17.75
C LEU A 122 11.18 1.35 17.49
N SER A 123 11.67 0.72 18.55
CA SER A 123 12.72 -0.30 18.45
C SER A 123 12.19 -1.74 18.51
N ASN A 124 10.89 -1.93 18.73
CA ASN A 124 10.24 -3.22 18.95
C ASN A 124 9.31 -3.65 17.80
N VAL A 125 9.48 -3.07 16.61
CA VAL A 125 8.74 -3.43 15.40
C VAL A 125 9.71 -3.82 14.28
N TYR A 126 9.24 -4.64 13.34
CA TYR A 126 9.91 -4.88 12.07
C TYR A 126 9.65 -3.69 11.14
N TYR A 127 10.66 -3.31 10.36
CA TYR A 127 10.52 -2.26 9.34
C TYR A 127 10.75 -2.85 7.97
N ALA A 128 9.81 -2.67 7.07
CA ALA A 128 9.88 -3.05 5.67
C ALA A 128 9.67 -1.81 4.81
N GLY A 129 10.77 -1.20 4.37
CA GLY A 129 10.74 -0.04 3.48
C GLY A 129 10.74 -0.44 2.01
N SER A 130 10.57 0.56 1.14
CA SER A 130 10.67 0.43 -0.31
C SER A 130 9.71 -0.62 -0.84
N HIS A 131 8.45 -0.59 -0.40
CA HIS A 131 7.43 -1.59 -0.73
C HIS A 131 7.80 -3.02 -0.28
N GLY A 132 8.59 -3.12 0.78
CA GLY A 132 9.04 -4.38 1.35
C GLY A 132 10.38 -4.92 0.80
N MET A 133 11.10 -4.15 -0.02
CA MET A 133 12.42 -4.55 -0.54
C MET A 133 13.59 -4.22 0.41
N ASP A 134 13.34 -3.56 1.54
CA ASP A 134 14.34 -3.33 2.59
C ASP A 134 13.74 -3.65 3.96
N ILE A 135 13.90 -4.91 4.39
CA ILE A 135 13.31 -5.43 5.63
C ILE A 135 14.38 -5.51 6.71
N MET A 136 14.07 -4.98 7.89
CA MET A 136 14.91 -5.09 9.07
C MET A 136 14.13 -5.55 10.30
N ALA A 137 14.66 -6.56 11.00
CA ALA A 137 14.13 -7.02 12.27
C ALA A 137 14.46 -6.06 13.42
N PRO A 138 13.64 -6.03 14.48
CA PRO A 138 14.00 -5.33 15.70
C PRO A 138 15.22 -5.98 16.38
N PRO A 139 16.07 -5.21 17.09
CA PRO A 139 17.27 -5.74 17.76
C PRO A 139 16.98 -6.81 18.82
N ARG A 140 15.76 -6.82 19.36
CA ARG A 140 15.28 -7.84 20.29
C ARG A 140 13.95 -8.36 19.78
N PRO A 141 13.80 -9.67 19.54
CA PRO A 141 12.52 -10.22 19.15
C PRO A 141 11.49 -10.10 20.29
N PRO A 142 10.20 -9.98 19.98
CA PRO A 142 9.14 -9.97 20.99
C PRO A 142 9.14 -11.24 21.84
N LYS A 143 8.94 -11.11 23.16
CA LYS A 143 8.90 -12.25 24.10
C LYS A 143 7.79 -13.27 23.81
N SER A 144 6.78 -12.91 23.00
CA SER A 144 5.62 -13.76 22.69
C SER A 144 5.91 -14.88 21.69
N CYS A 145 7.09 -14.90 21.06
CA CYS A 145 7.48 -15.98 20.17
C CYS A 145 8.26 -17.03 20.97
N ASN A 146 7.65 -18.19 21.21
CA ASN A 146 8.37 -19.35 21.74
C ASN A 146 9.59 -19.63 20.84
N GLY A 147 10.79 -19.61 21.41
CA GLY A 147 12.08 -19.66 20.70
C GLY A 147 12.40 -20.94 19.91
N LYS A 148 11.40 -21.73 19.53
CA LYS A 148 11.57 -22.97 18.75
C LYS A 148 11.57 -22.76 17.22
N HIS A 149 11.12 -21.60 16.72
CA HIS A 149 11.01 -21.35 15.27
C HIS A 149 11.47 -19.96 14.80
N GLN A 150 12.23 -19.20 15.60
CA GLN A 150 12.80 -17.93 15.11
C GLN A 150 13.98 -18.21 14.19
N THR A 151 13.80 -17.99 12.90
CA THR A 151 14.92 -17.63 12.02
C THR A 151 15.01 -16.11 12.04
N VAL A 152 16.09 -15.56 12.58
CA VAL A 152 16.35 -14.11 12.40
C VAL A 152 16.40 -13.87 10.88
N PRO A 153 15.84 -12.78 10.32
CA PRO A 153 15.91 -12.57 8.89
C PRO A 153 17.39 -12.43 8.51
N LEU A 154 17.94 -13.45 7.87
CA LEU A 154 19.31 -13.47 7.41
C LEU A 154 19.31 -12.95 5.97
N ASP A 155 20.18 -12.00 5.65
CA ASP A 155 20.52 -11.81 4.24
C ASP A 155 21.32 -13.04 3.76
N ARG A 156 21.47 -13.16 2.43
CA ARG A 156 22.30 -14.22 1.82
C ARG A 156 23.78 -14.15 2.23
N GLU A 157 24.19 -13.10 2.94
CA GLU A 157 25.55 -12.83 3.44
C GLU A 157 25.68 -13.06 4.97
N GLY A 158 24.63 -13.51 5.65
CA GLY A 158 24.64 -13.82 7.08
C GLY A 158 24.59 -12.60 8.02
N LYS A 159 24.24 -11.40 7.55
CA LYS A 159 23.93 -10.29 8.46
C LYS A 159 22.58 -10.53 9.11
N GLU A 160 22.64 -10.78 10.41
CA GLU A 160 21.47 -10.91 11.28
C GLU A 160 20.57 -9.68 11.15
N GLY A 161 19.34 -9.90 10.69
CA GLY A 161 18.26 -8.95 10.78
C GLY A 161 18.01 -8.09 9.55
N LEU A 162 18.67 -8.30 8.39
CA LEU A 162 18.49 -7.49 7.18
C LEU A 162 18.09 -8.37 5.98
N PHE A 163 17.12 -7.94 5.18
CA PHE A 163 16.76 -8.61 3.93
C PHE A 163 16.49 -7.62 2.80
N GLN A 164 17.19 -7.80 1.68
CA GLN A 164 17.22 -6.88 0.55
C GLN A 164 17.23 -7.65 -0.80
N PRO A 165 16.07 -8.11 -1.30
CA PRO A 165 16.00 -8.95 -2.50
C PRO A 165 16.45 -8.21 -3.76
N ALA A 166 16.40 -6.87 -3.73
CA ALA A 166 16.79 -5.99 -4.83
C ALA A 166 18.22 -5.41 -4.71
N LYS A 167 19.07 -5.90 -3.79
CA LYS A 167 20.42 -5.34 -3.51
C LYS A 167 21.28 -5.14 -4.77
N LYS A 168 21.18 -6.05 -5.75
CA LYS A 168 21.94 -5.98 -7.01
C LYS A 168 21.64 -4.73 -7.86
N PHE A 169 20.50 -4.08 -7.66
CA PHE A 169 20.06 -2.92 -8.43
C PHE A 169 20.53 -1.59 -7.85
N LEU A 170 21.13 -1.56 -6.65
CA LEU A 170 21.54 -0.32 -5.98
C LEU A 170 22.44 0.58 -6.86
N PRO A 171 23.45 0.06 -7.61
CA PRO A 171 24.25 0.90 -8.50
C PRO A 171 23.41 1.59 -9.57
N ALA A 172 22.53 0.85 -10.26
CA ALA A 172 21.65 1.39 -11.29
C ALA A 172 20.64 2.39 -10.73
N ILE A 173 20.12 2.16 -9.51
CA ILE A 173 19.24 3.12 -8.82
C ILE A 173 19.95 4.46 -8.62
N GLN A 174 21.21 4.44 -8.16
CA GLN A 174 21.97 5.66 -7.94
C GLN A 174 22.24 6.41 -9.25
N GLU A 175 22.51 5.70 -10.34
CA GLU A 175 22.65 6.30 -11.67
C GLU A 175 21.35 6.95 -12.15
N ILE A 176 20.22 6.22 -12.06
CA ILE A 176 18.90 6.73 -12.44
C ILE A 176 18.55 7.97 -11.61
N LEU A 177 18.83 7.96 -10.31
CA LEU A 177 18.58 9.10 -9.43
C LEU A 177 19.33 10.36 -9.91
N ASN A 178 20.63 10.25 -10.13
CA ASN A 178 21.45 11.37 -10.61
C ASN A 178 20.97 11.89 -11.97
N LEU A 179 20.60 10.98 -12.89
CA LEU A 179 20.07 11.35 -14.20
C LEU A 179 18.72 12.07 -14.10
N LEU A 180 17.83 11.61 -13.22
CA LEU A 180 16.53 12.23 -13.00
C LEU A 180 16.68 13.62 -12.39
N GLU A 181 17.49 13.77 -11.34
CA GLU A 181 17.77 15.04 -10.70
C GLU A 181 18.21 16.09 -11.72
N GLU A 182 19.17 15.75 -12.60
CA GLU A 182 19.62 16.67 -13.65
C GLU A 182 18.54 16.94 -14.71
N LYS A 183 17.83 15.91 -15.19
CA LYS A 183 16.84 16.06 -16.27
C LYS A 183 15.62 16.89 -15.86
N ILE A 184 15.20 16.80 -14.59
CA ILE A 184 13.97 17.44 -14.10
C ILE A 184 14.25 18.74 -13.33
N ARG A 185 15.52 19.10 -13.05
CA ARG A 185 15.92 20.31 -12.32
C ARG A 185 15.22 21.62 -12.74
N LYS A 186 14.87 21.75 -14.02
CA LYS A 186 14.21 22.96 -14.56
C LYS A 186 12.68 22.97 -14.37
N ILE A 187 12.07 21.87 -13.96
CA ILE A 187 10.64 21.76 -13.75
C ILE A 187 10.32 22.17 -12.32
N GLN A 188 9.72 23.36 -12.18
CA GLN A 188 9.37 23.92 -10.88
C GLN A 188 8.38 23.01 -10.15
N GLY A 189 8.65 22.75 -8.87
CA GLY A 189 7.82 21.89 -8.02
C GLY A 189 8.06 20.38 -8.16
N ALA A 190 8.86 19.93 -9.14
CA ALA A 190 9.22 18.52 -9.26
C ALA A 190 10.32 18.17 -8.24
N ARG A 191 10.22 17.00 -7.59
CA ARG A 191 11.22 16.52 -6.64
C ARG A 191 11.50 15.04 -6.85
N VAL A 192 12.76 14.66 -6.78
CA VAL A 192 13.19 13.25 -6.72
C VAL A 192 13.45 12.90 -5.25
N GLU A 193 12.97 11.74 -4.82
CA GLU A 193 13.23 11.18 -3.50
C GLU A 193 13.86 9.79 -3.65
N ASP A 194 14.98 9.58 -2.96
CA ASP A 194 15.63 8.29 -2.83
C ASP A 194 14.97 7.47 -1.71
N ASN A 195 14.24 6.43 -2.08
CA ASN A 195 13.68 5.46 -1.16
C ASN A 195 14.46 4.13 -1.21
N ARG A 196 15.75 4.16 -1.56
CA ARG A 196 16.73 3.06 -1.62
C ARG A 196 16.49 2.00 -2.69
N PHE A 197 15.33 1.34 -2.67
CA PHE A 197 14.89 0.40 -3.73
C PHE A 197 13.72 0.92 -4.54
N CYS A 198 13.37 2.19 -4.34
CA CYS A 198 12.34 2.90 -5.08
C CYS A 198 12.83 4.34 -5.26
N ILE A 199 12.60 4.93 -6.43
CA ILE A 199 12.80 6.36 -6.66
C ILE A 199 11.42 6.97 -6.86
N SER A 200 11.09 7.99 -6.07
CA SER A 200 9.81 8.68 -6.17
C SER A 200 10.01 10.05 -6.80
N VAL A 201 9.33 10.30 -7.93
CA VAL A 201 9.26 11.60 -8.58
C VAL A 201 7.92 12.24 -8.22
N HIS A 202 7.96 13.19 -7.29
CA HIS A 202 6.79 13.93 -6.82
C HIS A 202 6.44 15.05 -7.77
N PHE A 203 5.17 15.15 -8.14
CA PHE A 203 4.67 16.16 -9.08
C PHE A 203 3.42 16.89 -8.58
N ARG A 204 3.11 16.79 -7.28
CA ARG A 204 1.99 17.49 -6.67
C ARG A 204 2.10 19.02 -6.81
N GLN A 205 3.31 19.55 -6.68
CA GLN A 205 3.60 21.00 -6.76
C GLN A 205 3.96 21.47 -8.17
N VAL A 206 3.95 20.58 -9.16
CA VAL A 206 4.24 20.91 -10.56
C VAL A 206 2.98 21.52 -11.20
N GLN A 207 3.18 22.49 -12.10
CA GLN A 207 2.07 23.06 -12.87
C GLN A 207 1.48 22.01 -13.82
N GLN A 208 0.17 22.01 -14.00
CA GLN A 208 -0.52 20.95 -14.76
C GLN A 208 -0.04 20.84 -16.21
N GLU A 209 0.33 21.96 -16.83
CA GLU A 209 0.88 22.04 -18.19
C GLU A 209 2.22 21.30 -18.32
N ASP A 210 3.01 21.24 -17.24
CA ASP A 210 4.33 20.61 -17.21
C ASP A 210 4.28 19.10 -16.88
N TYR A 211 3.11 18.54 -16.55
CA TYR A 211 2.98 17.13 -16.20
C TYR A 211 3.42 16.19 -17.33
N GLY A 212 3.02 16.49 -18.57
CA GLY A 212 3.42 15.70 -19.74
C GLY A 212 4.93 15.74 -19.96
N ILE A 213 5.53 16.94 -19.87
CA ILE A 213 6.96 17.16 -20.03
C ILE A 213 7.76 16.41 -18.96
N LEU A 214 7.31 16.45 -17.71
CA LEU A 214 7.94 15.71 -16.62
C LEU A 214 7.88 14.21 -16.87
N GLU A 215 6.71 13.69 -17.23
CA GLU A 215 6.54 12.26 -17.48
C GLU A 215 7.42 11.77 -18.65
N GLU A 216 7.48 12.53 -19.75
CA GLU A 216 8.36 12.23 -20.88
C GLU A 216 9.83 12.19 -20.48
N LYS A 217 10.28 13.16 -19.65
CA LYS A 217 11.64 13.16 -19.12
C LYS A 217 11.93 11.93 -18.28
N VAL A 218 11.01 11.55 -17.38
CA VAL A 218 11.16 10.34 -16.56
C VAL A 218 11.25 9.09 -17.44
N LYS A 219 10.34 8.92 -18.41
CA LYS A 219 10.35 7.80 -19.35
C LYS A 219 11.65 7.72 -20.14
N SER A 220 12.15 8.86 -20.64
CA SER A 220 13.40 8.91 -21.40
C SER A 220 14.65 8.51 -20.60
N VAL A 221 14.62 8.57 -19.27
CA VAL A 221 15.69 8.00 -18.44
C VAL A 221 15.57 6.48 -18.47
N LEU A 222 14.36 5.96 -18.25
CA LEU A 222 14.07 4.53 -18.13
C LEU A 222 14.22 3.73 -19.42
N GLU A 223 14.25 4.38 -20.59
CA GLU A 223 14.55 3.73 -21.88
C GLU A 223 15.85 2.92 -21.84
N ASN A 224 16.84 3.35 -21.05
CA ASN A 224 18.12 2.67 -20.89
C ASN A 224 18.15 1.64 -19.74
N TYR A 225 17.05 1.47 -19.01
CA TYR A 225 16.96 0.65 -17.80
C TYR A 225 15.73 -0.27 -17.84
N PRO A 226 15.69 -1.27 -18.75
CA PRO A 226 14.54 -2.15 -18.94
C PRO A 226 14.22 -3.03 -17.72
N GLU A 227 15.19 -3.24 -16.83
CA GLU A 227 15.01 -3.91 -15.55
C GLU A 227 14.31 -3.08 -14.48
N PHE A 228 13.84 -1.86 -14.81
CA PHE A 228 13.03 -1.01 -13.95
C PHE A 228 11.64 -0.77 -14.54
N ARG A 229 10.65 -0.58 -13.67
CA ARG A 229 9.27 -0.24 -14.04
C ARG A 229 8.84 1.08 -13.43
N LEU A 230 8.08 1.83 -14.22
CA LEU A 230 7.41 3.05 -13.79
C LEU A 230 5.97 2.71 -13.37
N THR A 231 5.62 3.04 -12.13
CA THR A 231 4.23 3.02 -11.63
C THR A 231 3.78 4.41 -11.24
N ARG A 232 2.46 4.63 -11.19
CA ARG A 232 1.88 5.90 -10.76
C ARG A 232 1.10 5.70 -9.47
N GLY A 233 1.30 6.62 -8.53
CA GLY A 233 0.52 6.76 -7.31
C GLY A 233 -0.20 8.12 -7.26
N LYS A 234 -0.69 8.50 -6.07
CA LYS A 234 -1.39 9.77 -5.83
C LYS A 234 -0.44 10.98 -5.97
N LYS A 235 -0.31 11.53 -7.18
CA LYS A 235 0.60 12.65 -7.54
C LYS A 235 2.10 12.34 -7.37
N VAL A 236 2.46 11.07 -7.58
CA VAL A 236 3.84 10.57 -7.56
C VAL A 236 4.05 9.53 -8.67
N MET A 237 5.22 9.54 -9.29
CA MET A 237 5.71 8.50 -10.18
C MET A 237 6.76 7.70 -9.43
N GLU A 238 6.63 6.38 -9.39
CA GLU A 238 7.54 5.49 -8.67
C GLU A 238 8.30 4.62 -9.66
N ILE A 239 9.61 4.57 -9.48
CA ILE A 239 10.53 3.78 -10.29
C ILE A 239 11.11 2.72 -9.39
N ARG A 240 10.91 1.46 -9.74
CA ARG A 240 11.34 0.32 -8.92
C ARG A 240 11.92 -0.78 -9.79
N PRO A 241 12.85 -1.59 -9.26
CA PRO A 241 13.30 -2.80 -9.93
C PRO A 241 12.11 -3.68 -10.34
N SER A 242 12.16 -4.23 -11.55
CA SER A 242 11.20 -5.17 -12.10
C SER A 242 11.49 -6.57 -11.56
N ILE A 243 11.30 -6.74 -10.25
CA ILE A 243 11.31 -8.05 -9.58
C ILE A 243 9.90 -8.44 -9.17
N GLU A 244 9.67 -9.75 -9.07
CA GLU A 244 8.47 -10.33 -8.47
C GLU A 244 8.57 -10.18 -6.95
N TRP A 245 8.32 -8.95 -6.48
CA TRP A 245 8.27 -8.59 -5.07
C TRP A 245 7.26 -7.46 -4.84
N ASN A 246 6.44 -7.60 -3.81
CA ASN A 246 5.41 -6.66 -3.38
C ASN A 246 5.19 -6.73 -1.85
N LYS A 247 4.23 -5.96 -1.32
CA LYS A 247 3.94 -5.94 0.13
C LYS A 247 3.39 -7.28 0.65
N GLY A 248 2.70 -8.05 -0.18
CA GLY A 248 2.28 -9.42 0.12
C GLY A 248 3.46 -10.38 0.28
N ASP A 249 4.45 -10.31 -0.61
CA ASP A 249 5.69 -11.11 -0.48
C ASP A 249 6.46 -10.74 0.81
N ALA A 250 6.48 -9.45 1.16
CA ALA A 250 7.07 -9.00 2.41
C ALA A 250 6.33 -9.53 3.66
N LEU A 251 5.00 -9.60 3.61
CA LEU A 251 4.17 -10.22 4.65
C LEU A 251 4.52 -11.71 4.78
N GLU A 252 4.54 -12.47 3.69
CA GLU A 252 4.88 -13.90 3.72
C GLU A 252 6.29 -14.14 4.24
N TYR A 253 7.27 -13.36 3.77
CA TYR A 253 8.64 -13.43 4.25
C TYR A 253 8.74 -13.19 5.77
N LEU A 254 8.01 -12.20 6.29
CA LEU A 254 7.98 -11.91 7.72
C LEU A 254 7.31 -13.04 8.51
N LEU A 255 6.23 -13.64 8.00
CA LEU A 255 5.61 -14.81 8.62
C LEU A 255 6.54 -16.02 8.62
N GLU A 256 7.26 -16.27 7.52
CA GLU A 256 8.25 -17.35 7.41
C GLU A 256 9.41 -17.16 8.39
N THR A 257 9.94 -15.95 8.45
CA THR A 257 11.01 -15.54 9.38
C THR A 257 10.59 -15.73 10.85
N LEU A 258 9.33 -15.46 11.16
CA LEU A 258 8.79 -15.71 12.51
C LEU A 258 8.52 -17.20 12.79
N GLY A 259 8.68 -18.09 11.79
CA GLY A 259 8.36 -19.51 11.90
C GLY A 259 6.86 -19.81 11.89
N LEU A 260 6.07 -18.90 11.33
CA LEU A 260 4.61 -18.85 11.43
C LEU A 260 3.89 -19.18 10.11
N ASN A 261 4.63 -19.33 9.00
CA ASN A 261 4.02 -19.48 7.68
C ASN A 261 3.13 -20.74 7.56
N ASN A 262 3.51 -21.85 8.21
CA ASN A 262 2.82 -23.15 8.10
C ASN A 262 1.88 -23.47 9.27
N SER A 263 1.58 -22.51 10.15
CA SER A 263 0.73 -22.75 11.31
C SER A 263 -0.72 -22.32 11.03
N SER A 264 -1.66 -23.25 11.22
CA SER A 264 -3.11 -22.97 11.22
C SER A 264 -3.54 -22.02 12.35
N ASP A 265 -2.68 -21.81 13.34
CA ASP A 265 -2.98 -21.02 14.52
C ASP A 265 -2.53 -19.56 14.37
N VAL A 266 -2.01 -19.15 13.20
CA VAL A 266 -1.52 -17.79 12.96
C VAL A 266 -2.58 -16.94 12.28
N LEU A 267 -2.84 -15.76 12.84
CA LEU A 267 -3.81 -14.81 12.30
C LEU A 267 -3.09 -13.52 11.90
N PRO A 268 -2.75 -13.35 10.61
CA PRO A 268 -2.24 -12.07 10.10
C PRO A 268 -3.34 -11.02 10.13
N LEU A 269 -3.07 -9.88 10.75
CA LEU A 269 -3.92 -8.71 10.72
C LEU A 269 -3.16 -7.61 9.97
N TYR A 270 -3.67 -7.16 8.83
CA TYR A 270 -3.04 -6.13 8.02
C TYR A 270 -3.95 -4.92 7.90
N ILE A 271 -3.43 -3.71 8.14
CA ILE A 271 -4.15 -2.45 7.97
C ILE A 271 -3.41 -1.59 6.93
N GLY A 272 -4.11 -1.14 5.87
CA GLY A 272 -3.52 -0.28 4.82
C GLY A 272 -4.55 0.53 4.01
N ASP A 273 -4.13 1.61 3.35
CA ASP A 273 -5.04 2.56 2.67
C ASP A 273 -4.98 2.52 1.13
N ASP A 274 -3.87 2.04 0.56
CA ASP A 274 -3.56 2.27 -0.85
C ASP A 274 -3.50 0.97 -1.67
N ARG A 275 -3.45 1.13 -3.00
CA ARG A 275 -3.46 0.03 -3.97
C ARG A 275 -2.35 -1.00 -3.74
N THR A 276 -1.23 -0.60 -3.14
CA THR A 276 -0.11 -1.53 -2.87
C THR A 276 -0.38 -2.48 -1.70
N ASP A 277 -1.32 -2.14 -0.82
CA ASP A 277 -1.73 -2.99 0.30
C ASP A 277 -2.67 -4.12 -0.16
N GLU A 278 -3.32 -3.98 -1.32
CA GLU A 278 -4.11 -5.04 -1.94
C GLU A 278 -3.30 -6.31 -2.20
N ASP A 279 -2.01 -6.19 -2.46
CA ASP A 279 -1.12 -7.35 -2.62
C ASP A 279 -1.05 -8.16 -1.31
N ALA A 280 -0.97 -7.48 -0.16
CA ALA A 280 -1.01 -8.13 1.15
C ALA A 280 -2.41 -8.66 1.50
N PHE A 281 -3.47 -7.94 1.15
CA PHE A 281 -4.84 -8.41 1.37
C PHE A 281 -5.15 -9.71 0.61
N LYS A 282 -4.71 -9.81 -0.65
CA LYS A 282 -4.86 -11.02 -1.48
C LYS A 282 -4.15 -12.23 -0.88
N VAL A 283 -2.95 -12.02 -0.35
CA VAL A 283 -2.21 -13.08 0.36
C VAL A 283 -3.01 -13.56 1.57
N ILE A 284 -3.51 -12.65 2.41
CA ILE A 284 -4.31 -13.03 3.60
C ILE A 284 -5.59 -13.77 3.21
N GLN A 285 -6.31 -13.30 2.18
CA GLN A 285 -7.50 -13.97 1.67
C GLN A 285 -7.18 -15.38 1.16
N SER A 286 -6.09 -15.54 0.42
CA SER A 286 -5.65 -16.82 -0.14
C SER A 286 -5.24 -17.83 0.96
N ARG A 287 -4.78 -17.34 2.11
CA ARG A 287 -4.52 -18.18 3.31
C ARG A 287 -5.81 -18.65 3.99
N GLY A 288 -6.95 -18.02 3.72
CA GLY A 288 -8.24 -18.34 4.34
C GLY A 288 -8.34 -17.99 5.83
N GLN A 289 -7.32 -17.34 6.40
CA GLN A 289 -7.27 -16.92 7.79
C GLN A 289 -6.52 -15.59 7.94
N GLY A 290 -7.07 -14.68 8.74
CA GLY A 290 -6.51 -13.35 8.94
C GLY A 290 -7.56 -12.25 8.76
N TYR A 291 -7.16 -11.02 9.04
CA TYR A 291 -8.00 -9.83 8.92
C TYR A 291 -7.27 -8.79 8.07
N PRO A 292 -7.50 -8.77 6.74
CA PRO A 292 -7.11 -7.65 5.90
C PRO A 292 -8.13 -6.52 6.07
N ILE A 293 -7.65 -5.33 6.42
CA ILE A 293 -8.46 -4.17 6.79
C ILE A 293 -8.04 -2.97 5.93
N ILE A 294 -8.97 -2.44 5.14
CA ILE A 294 -8.73 -1.24 4.33
C ILE A 294 -9.01 0.03 5.14
N VAL A 295 -8.18 1.06 4.98
CA VAL A 295 -8.42 2.41 5.50
C VAL A 295 -8.97 3.29 4.37
N SER A 296 -10.26 3.61 4.45
CA SER A 296 -10.92 4.46 3.46
C SER A 296 -12.24 5.04 3.96
N SER A 297 -12.42 6.35 3.77
CA SER A 297 -13.70 7.02 3.99
C SER A 297 -14.62 6.97 2.76
N ILE A 298 -14.12 6.44 1.64
CA ILE A 298 -14.84 6.32 0.38
C ILE A 298 -14.82 4.85 -0.10
N PRO A 299 -15.85 4.39 -0.85
CA PRO A 299 -15.84 3.05 -1.41
C PRO A 299 -14.65 2.83 -2.34
N LYS A 300 -14.03 1.65 -2.24
CA LYS A 300 -12.92 1.21 -3.09
C LYS A 300 -13.07 -0.28 -3.38
N GLU A 301 -12.76 -0.69 -4.60
CA GLU A 301 -12.56 -2.11 -4.89
C GLU A 301 -11.38 -2.63 -4.05
N THR A 302 -11.62 -3.68 -3.25
CA THR A 302 -10.63 -4.18 -2.30
C THR A 302 -10.83 -5.66 -1.97
N ASN A 303 -9.73 -6.33 -1.65
CA ASN A 303 -9.72 -7.69 -1.09
C ASN A 303 -9.79 -7.68 0.45
N ALA A 304 -9.85 -6.51 1.10
CA ALA A 304 -10.01 -6.41 2.54
C ALA A 304 -11.35 -7.00 3.00
N SER A 305 -11.38 -7.64 4.16
CA SER A 305 -12.61 -8.18 4.75
C SER A 305 -13.33 -7.16 5.63
N TYR A 306 -12.62 -6.13 6.09
CA TYR A 306 -13.13 -5.09 6.97
C TYR A 306 -12.61 -3.72 6.55
N SER A 307 -13.26 -2.68 7.04
CA SER A 307 -12.85 -1.30 6.80
C SER A 307 -12.64 -0.51 8.10
N LEU A 308 -11.78 0.50 8.01
CA LEU A 308 -11.66 1.62 8.95
C LEU A 308 -11.73 2.91 8.13
N ARG A 309 -12.32 3.97 8.65
CA ARG A 309 -12.57 5.19 7.87
C ARG A 309 -11.30 5.99 7.60
N ASP A 310 -10.44 6.13 8.60
CA ASP A 310 -9.28 7.02 8.57
C ASP A 310 -8.27 6.64 9.69
N PRO A 311 -7.10 7.30 9.76
CA PRO A 311 -6.10 7.03 10.81
C PRO A 311 -6.59 7.15 12.26
N SER A 312 -7.66 7.90 12.54
CA SER A 312 -8.22 8.00 13.90
C SER A 312 -8.96 6.73 14.32
N GLU A 313 -9.62 6.07 13.38
CA GLU A 313 -10.22 4.76 13.62
C GLU A 313 -9.16 3.67 13.74
N VAL A 314 -8.04 3.78 12.98
CA VAL A 314 -6.86 2.92 13.16
C VAL A 314 -6.30 3.04 14.58
N LEU A 315 -6.10 4.27 15.07
CA LEU A 315 -5.66 4.50 16.46
C LEU A 315 -6.60 3.82 17.47
N THR A 316 -7.90 4.03 17.32
CA THR A 316 -8.92 3.46 18.21
C THR A 316 -8.87 1.92 18.18
N PHE A 317 -8.70 1.33 17.00
CA PHE A 317 -8.61 -0.11 16.82
C PHE A 317 -7.37 -0.68 17.51
N LEU A 318 -6.19 -0.07 17.31
CA LEU A 318 -4.93 -0.50 17.93
C LEU A 318 -4.96 -0.39 19.46
N LEU A 319 -5.53 0.69 20.00
CA LEU A 319 -5.72 0.84 21.45
C LEU A 319 -6.63 -0.25 22.02
N ARG A 320 -7.72 -0.58 21.31
CA ARG A 320 -8.64 -1.66 21.72
C ARG A 320 -7.97 -3.03 21.64
N LEU A 321 -7.16 -3.28 20.60
CA LEU A 321 -6.35 -4.50 20.44
C LEU A 321 -5.35 -4.69 21.59
N ALA A 322 -4.60 -3.63 21.92
CA ALA A 322 -3.66 -3.65 23.04
C ALA A 322 -4.37 -3.91 24.39
N LYS A 323 -5.54 -3.27 24.62
CA LYS A 323 -6.34 -3.48 25.83
C LYS A 323 -6.90 -4.90 25.92
N TRP A 324 -7.40 -5.44 24.81
CA TRP A 324 -7.92 -6.81 24.75
C TRP A 324 -6.85 -7.81 25.19
N ARG A 325 -5.61 -7.72 24.70
CA ARG A 325 -4.56 -8.65 25.11
C ARG A 325 -4.18 -8.54 26.58
N LYS A 326 -4.18 -7.33 27.15
CA LYS A 326 -3.90 -7.12 28.58
C LYS A 326 -4.93 -7.78 29.50
N ASN A 327 -6.18 -7.90 29.04
CA ASN A 327 -7.26 -8.51 29.80
C ASN A 327 -7.37 -10.04 29.59
N SER A 328 -6.75 -10.56 28.51
CA SER A 328 -6.75 -11.99 28.16
C SER A 328 -5.50 -12.75 28.63
N ASN A 329 -4.51 -12.03 29.20
CA ASN A 329 -3.34 -12.59 29.89
C ASN A 329 -3.58 -12.62 31.39
#